data_AF-A0A6J7Q573-F1
#
_entry.id   AF-A0A6J7Q573-F1
#
_cell.length_a   1.000
_cell.length_b   1.000
_cell.length_c   1.000
_cell.angle_alpha   90.00
_cell.angle_beta   90.00
_cell.angle_gamma   90.00
#
_symmetry.space_group_name_H-M   'P 1'
#
loop_
_entity.id
_entity.type
_entity.pdbx_description
1 polymer ?
#
loop_
_entity_poly.entity_id
_entity_poly.type
_entity_poly.pdbx_seq_one_letter_code
_entity_poly.pdbx_strand_id
1 'polypeptide(L)' 'MVCGEVGLAGELRQVSQTARRLTEAARLGFTTAIVPRSAAVEVPGLEVIRVGTLAEALHTLGLVNSPEFAPRSLLLNEPL' A
#
# COMPACT_ATOMS: atom_id res chain seq x y z
N MET A 1 -3.28 -6.53 5.11
CA MET A 1 -4.54 -6.27 4.35
C MET A 1 -4.22 -5.43 3.12
N VAL A 2 -4.93 -5.59 2.00
CA VAL A 2 -4.81 -4.70 0.83
C VAL A 2 -6.18 -4.10 0.51
N CYS A 3 -6.25 -2.80 0.22
CA CYS A 3 -7.52 -2.12 -0.06
C CYS A 3 -7.37 -1.07 -1.17
N GLY A 4 -7.95 -1.35 -2.33
CA GLY A 4 -7.95 -0.48 -3.51
C GLY A 4 -8.55 -1.21 -4.71
N GLU A 5 -8.80 -0.48 -5.79
CA GLU A 5 -9.10 -1.04 -7.10
C GLU A 5 -7.87 -0.91 -8.00
N VAL A 6 -7.80 -1.77 -9.02
CA VAL A 6 -6.69 -1.82 -9.98
C VAL A 6 -7.23 -1.44 -11.36
N GLY A 7 -6.67 -0.40 -11.97
CA GLY A 7 -6.95 -0.10 -13.37
C GLY A 7 -6.12 -0.97 -14.32
N LEU A 8 -6.47 -0.96 -15.60
CA LEU A 8 -5.80 -1.81 -16.60
C LEU A 8 -4.33 -1.44 -16.83
N ALA A 9 -3.94 -0.19 -16.57
CA ALA A 9 -2.55 0.23 -16.62
C ALA A 9 -1.78 -0.12 -15.33
N GLY A 10 -2.43 -0.83 -14.40
CA GLY A 10 -1.86 -1.27 -13.13
C GLY A 10 -1.86 -0.19 -12.05
N GLU A 11 -2.52 0.96 -12.26
CA GLU A 11 -2.63 2.01 -11.26
C GLU A 11 -3.58 1.59 -10.13
N LEU A 12 -3.20 1.92 -8.89
CA LEU A 12 -4.08 1.73 -7.74
C LEU A 12 -4.93 2.97 -7.51
N ARG A 13 -6.23 2.77 -7.29
CA ARG A 13 -7.19 3.85 -7.07
C ARG A 13 -7.96 3.64 -5.78
N GLN A 14 -8.33 4.77 -5.17
CA GLN A 14 -9.10 4.82 -3.92
C GLN A 14 -10.45 4.12 -4.07
N VAL A 15 -10.81 3.35 -3.05
CA VAL A 15 -12.16 2.78 -2.90
C VAL A 15 -12.90 3.45 -1.75
N SER A 16 -14.22 3.40 -1.80
CA SER A 16 -15.06 3.95 -0.75
C SER A 16 -14.86 3.22 0.58
N GLN A 17 -15.05 3.95 1.68
CA GLN A 17 -14.98 3.43 3.05
C GLN A 17 -13.62 2.80 3.43
N THR A 18 -12.52 3.22 2.79
CA THR A 18 -11.16 2.73 3.10
C THR A 18 -10.85 2.83 4.60
N ALA A 19 -11.13 3.97 5.23
CA ALA A 19 -10.88 4.17 6.65
C ALA A 19 -11.59 3.16 7.55
N ARG A 20 -12.88 2.90 7.29
CA ARG A 20 -13.66 1.90 8.04
C ARG A 20 -13.02 0.53 7.93
N ARG A 21 -12.65 0.12 6.71
CA ARG A 21 -12.05 -1.20 6.45
C ARG A 21 -10.70 -1.37 7.15
N LEU A 22 -9.87 -0.33 7.17
CA LEU A 22 -8.60 -0.34 7.87
C LEU A 22 -8.77 -0.44 9.39
N THR A 23 -9.73 0.29 9.97
CA THR A 23 -10.05 0.18 11.40
C THR A 23 -10.48 -1.23 11.79
N GLU A 24 -11.35 -1.87 11.00
CA GLU A 24 -11.74 -3.25 11.27
C GLU A 24 -10.56 -4.22 11.09
N ALA A 25 -9.69 -3.98 10.11
CA ALA A 25 -8.50 -4.81 9.94
C ALA A 25 -7.54 -4.71 11.13
N ALA A 26 -7.31 -3.51 11.67
CA ALA A 26 -6.52 -3.33 12.88
C ALA A 26 -7.11 -4.12 14.06
N ARG A 27 -8.44 -4.08 14.24
CA ARG A 27 -9.15 -4.85 15.29
C ARG A 27 -9.02 -6.37 15.12
N LEU A 28 -8.96 -6.85 13.88
CA LEU A 28 -8.78 -8.27 13.56
C LEU A 28 -7.31 -8.73 13.65
N GLY A 29 -6.39 -7.84 14.03
CA GLY A 29 -4.98 -8.17 14.23
C GLY A 29 -4.10 -8.02 12.99
N PHE A 30 -4.58 -7.37 11.92
CA PHE A 30 -3.68 -6.96 10.85
C PHE A 30 -2.77 -5.83 11.33
N THR A 31 -1.47 -5.98 11.08
CA THR A 31 -0.44 -5.00 11.49
C THR A 31 -0.02 -4.07 10.36
N THR A 32 -0.23 -4.50 9.10
CA THR A 32 0.16 -3.73 7.90
C THR A 32 -0.98 -3.71 6.87
N ALA A 33 -1.19 -2.55 6.25
CA ALA A 33 -2.13 -2.33 5.17
C ALA A 33 -1.47 -1.65 3.97
N ILE A 34 -1.75 -2.17 2.76
CA ILE A 34 -1.39 -1.51 1.51
C ILE A 34 -2.61 -0.80 0.93
N VAL A 35 -2.42 0.48 0.60
CA VAL A 35 -3.48 1.35 0.04
C VAL A 35 -2.95 2.21 -1.12
N PRO A 36 -3.85 2.72 -1.99
CA PRO A 36 -3.50 3.68 -3.03
C PRO A 36 -2.79 4.92 -2.47
N ARG A 37 -1.90 5.51 -3.27
CA ARG A 37 -1.13 6.70 -2.88
C ARG A 37 -2.00 7.90 -2.47
N SER A 38 -3.20 8.01 -3.04
CA SER A 38 -4.18 9.05 -2.71
C SER A 38 -4.95 8.81 -1.40
N ALA A 39 -4.73 7.69 -0.71
CA ALA A 39 -5.38 7.38 0.56
C ALA A 39 -4.87 8.30 1.69
N ALA A 40 -5.69 9.28 2.05
CA ALA A 40 -5.46 10.18 3.18
C ALA A 40 -6.06 9.60 4.48
N VAL A 41 -5.52 8.47 4.94
CA VAL A 41 -5.99 7.80 6.16
C VAL A 41 -4.83 7.27 6.99
N GLU A 42 -5.00 7.34 8.31
CA GLU A 42 -4.12 6.74 9.31
C GLU A 42 -4.98 5.99 10.31
N VAL A 43 -4.50 4.83 10.78
CA VAL A 43 -5.19 3.99 11.76
C VAL A 43 -4.20 3.58 12.84
N PRO A 44 -4.44 3.91 14.11
CA PRO A 44 -3.57 3.50 15.20
C PRO A 44 -3.35 1.98 15.24
N GLY A 45 -2.10 1.56 15.41
CA GLY A 45 -1.74 0.13 15.47
C GLY A 45 -1.71 -0.57 14.11
N LEU A 46 -1.90 0.16 13.00
CA LEU A 46 -1.83 -0.37 11.65
C LEU A 46 -0.85 0.47 10.82
N GLU A 47 0.24 -0.15 10.36
CA GLU A 47 1.16 0.46 9.43
C GLU A 47 0.49 0.60 8.06
N VAL A 48 0.33 1.83 7.57
CA VAL A 48 -0.31 2.11 6.28
C VAL A 48 0.74 2.44 5.23
N ILE A 49 1.00 1.50 4.33
CA ILE A 49 1.92 1.65 3.21
C ILE A 49 1.16 2.11 1.98
N ARG A 50 1.62 3.23 1.39
CA ARG A 50 0.96 3.90 0.27
C ARG A 50 1.71 3.66 -1.03
N VAL A 51 1.06 3.06 -2.01
CA VAL A 51 1.67 2.70 -3.30
C VAL A 51 0.81 3.18 -4.47
N GLY A 52 1.43 3.47 -5.60
CA GLY A 52 0.79 4.00 -6.81
C GLY A 52 0.35 2.92 -7.80
N THR A 53 0.97 1.74 -7.78
CA THR A 53 0.73 0.67 -8.75
C THR A 53 0.65 -0.70 -8.10
N LEU A 54 0.05 -1.66 -8.80
CA LEU A 54 0.03 -3.06 -8.39
C LEU A 54 1.46 -3.62 -8.27
N ALA A 55 2.36 -3.23 -9.16
CA ALA A 55 3.74 -3.68 -9.14
C ALA A 55 4.49 -3.19 -7.88
N GLU A 56 4.34 -1.92 -7.50
CA GLU A 56 4.87 -1.39 -6.23
C GLU A 56 4.29 -2.17 -5.03
N ALA A 57 3.00 -2.53 -5.05
CA ALA A 57 2.36 -3.31 -3.99
C ALA A 57 2.96 -4.73 -3.86
N LEU A 58 3.10 -5.43 -4.99
CA LEU A 58 3.65 -6.79 -5.02
C LEU A 58 5.11 -6.80 -4.54
N HIS A 59 5.92 -5.82 -4.95
CA HIS A 59 7.29 -5.66 -4.48
C HIS A 59 7.33 -5.40 -2.98
N THR A 60 6.49 -4.48 -2.49
CA THR A 60 6.39 -4.15 -1.05
C THR A 60 6.04 -5.39 -0.21
N LEU A 61 5.23 -6.30 -0.75
CA LEU A 61 4.86 -7.56 -0.08
C LEU A 61 5.91 -8.67 -0.26
N GLY A 62 6.99 -8.44 -1.00
CA GLY A 62 7.99 -9.46 -1.31
C GLY A 62 7.47 -10.59 -2.20
N LEU A 63 6.38 -10.36 -2.94
CA LEU A 63 5.76 -11.36 -3.82
C LEU A 63 6.40 -11.38 -5.21
N VAL A 64 7.15 -10.35 -5.56
CA VAL A 64 7.96 -10.26 -6.79
C VAL A 64 9.31 -9.65 -6.47
N ASN A 65 10.37 -10.20 -7.08
CA ASN A 65 11.72 -9.65 -7.03
C ASN A 65 12.03 -8.96 -8.36
N SER A 66 11.55 -7.72 -8.50
CA SER A 66 11.85 -6.86 -9.64
C SER A 66 12.30 -5.48 -9.14
N PRO A 67 13.57 -5.09 -9.31
CA PRO A 67 14.10 -3.83 -8.79
C PRO A 67 13.46 -2.58 -9.42
N GLU A 68 12.83 -2.74 -10.58
CA GLU A 68 12.18 -1.66 -11.35
C GLU A 68 10.93 -1.07 -10.66
N PHE A 69 10.36 -1.76 -9.66
CA PHE A 69 9.10 -1.37 -9.00
C PHE A 69 9.25 -1.05 -7.51
N ALA A 70 10.48 -0.85 -7.01
CA ALA A 70 10.69 -0.46 -5.63
C ALA A 70 9.99 0.89 -5.33
N PRO A 71 9.20 0.99 -4.24
CA PRO A 71 8.55 2.25 -3.89
C PRO A 71 9.58 3.37 -3.72
N ARG A 72 9.30 4.56 -4.28
CA ARG A 72 10.23 5.71 -4.25
C ARG A 72 10.75 6.07 -2.85
N SER A 73 9.97 5.79 -1.81
CA SER A 73 10.41 6.01 -0.42
C SER A 73 11.61 5.16 -0.02
N LEU A 74 11.81 3.98 -0.63
CA LEU A 74 12.98 3.13 -0.41
C LEU A 74 14.20 3.60 -1.20
N LEU A 75 14.00 4.23 -2.37
CA LEU A 75 15.09 4.74 -3.20
C LEU A 75 15.73 6.04 -2.66
N LEU A 76 15.05 6.74 -1.75
CA LEU A 76 15.55 7.99 -1.15
C LEU A 76 16.52 7.77 0.02
N ASN A 77 16.81 6.52 0.40
CA ASN A 77 17.72 6.16 1.49
C ASN A 77 19.02 5.50 1.02
N GLU A 78 19.32 5.48 -0.29
CA GLU A 78 20.61 5.01 -0.80
C GLU A 78 21.69 6.10 -0.57
N PRO A 79 22.82 5.80 0.09
CA PRO A 79 23.90 6.76 0.20
C PRO A 79 24.51 7.00 -1.18
N LEU A 80 24.80 8.28 -1.49
CA LEU A 80 25.54 8.68 -2.69
C LEU A 80 26.92 8.02 -2.77
#